data_AF-A0A925MI25-F1
#
_entry.id   AF-A0A925MI25-F1
#
_cell.length_a   1.000
_cell.length_b   1.000
_cell.length_c   1.000
_cell.angle_alpha   90.00
_cell.angle_beta   90.00
_cell.angle_gamma   90.00
#
_symmetry.space_group_name_H-M   'P 1'
#
loop_
_entity.id
_entity.type
_entity.pdbx_description
1 polymer ?
#
loop_
_entity_poly.entity_id
_entity_poly.type
_entity_poly.pdbx_seq_one_letter_code
_entity_poly.pdbx_strand_id
1 'polypeptide(L)'
;MKPIFTFDGRGDQNIADDTIFKLEPEEGAVLLITKKVGNVEFVMGFCVMALIERWGCYCMGVFVRASDPAMNHTWAMSADSELMIYHGVSVYLVAEEEWMRNDH
;
A
#
# COMPACT_ATOMS: atom_id res chain seq x y z
N MET A 1 -9.72 -10.75 -3.44
CA MET A 1 -9.15 -9.63 -4.22
C MET A 1 -7.94 -10.17 -4.96
N LYS A 2 -7.69 -9.78 -6.22
CA LYS A 2 -6.49 -10.21 -6.95
C LYS A 2 -5.46 -9.07 -6.90
N PRO A 3 -4.19 -9.32 -6.57
CA PRO A 3 -3.18 -8.28 -6.57
C PRO A 3 -2.94 -7.79 -8.01
N ILE A 4 -2.73 -6.49 -8.15
CA ILE A 4 -2.27 -5.89 -9.41
C ILE A 4 -0.75 -6.02 -9.54
N PHE A 5 -0.06 -6.14 -8.41
CA PHE A 5 1.38 -6.38 -8.34
C PHE A 5 1.70 -7.19 -7.10
N THR A 6 2.66 -8.10 -7.20
CA THR A 6 3.24 -8.80 -6.06
C THR A 6 4.74 -8.58 -6.10
N PHE A 7 5.31 -8.23 -4.95
CA PHE A 7 6.73 -8.02 -4.74
C PHE A 7 7.21 -9.02 -3.71
N ASP A 8 8.34 -9.69 -3.94
CA ASP A 8 8.86 -10.71 -3.02
C ASP A 8 9.93 -10.20 -2.03
N GLY A 9 10.42 -8.96 -2.19
CA GLY A 9 11.46 -8.40 -1.31
C GLY A 9 12.88 -8.75 -1.73
N ARG A 10 13.83 -7.86 -1.37
CA ARG A 10 15.28 -8.15 -1.37
C ARG A 10 15.85 -8.73 -2.67
N GLY A 11 15.47 -8.18 -3.82
CA GLY A 11 16.02 -8.58 -5.10
C GLY A 11 15.07 -9.44 -5.91
N ASP A 12 13.88 -8.91 -6.19
CA ASP A 12 12.89 -9.59 -7.02
C ASP A 12 13.47 -9.86 -8.40
N GLN A 13 13.65 -11.14 -8.74
CA GLN A 13 14.30 -11.54 -10.00
C GLN A 13 13.46 -11.23 -11.23
N ASN A 14 12.18 -10.91 -11.05
CA ASN A 14 11.28 -10.53 -12.13
C ASN A 14 11.42 -9.05 -12.51
N ILE A 15 12.17 -8.27 -11.74
CA ILE A 15 12.40 -6.85 -11.96
C ILE A 15 13.87 -6.63 -12.33
N ALA A 16 14.13 -6.06 -13.50
CA ALA A 16 15.49 -5.68 -13.91
C ALA A 16 16.02 -4.51 -13.06
N ASP A 17 17.34 -4.42 -12.89
CA ASP A 17 17.99 -3.50 -11.94
C ASP A 17 17.59 -2.02 -12.15
N ASP A 18 17.46 -1.58 -13.40
CA ASP A 18 17.14 -0.19 -13.75
C ASP A 18 15.63 0.06 -13.97
N THR A 19 14.79 -0.92 -13.64
CA THR A 19 13.33 -0.81 -13.85
C THR A 19 12.64 -0.31 -12.60
N ILE A 20 11.89 0.78 -12.76
CA ILE A 20 11.00 1.32 -11.73
C ILE A 20 9.58 1.29 -12.27
N PHE A 21 8.70 0.53 -11.62
CA PHE A 21 7.28 0.53 -11.89
C PHE A 21 6.61 1.61 -11.04
N LYS A 22 5.98 2.59 -11.71
CA LYS A 22 5.12 3.57 -11.04
C LYS A 22 3.68 3.07 -11.06
N LEU A 23 3.12 2.82 -9.89
CA LEU A 23 1.70 2.53 -9.71
C LEU A 23 1.02 3.76 -9.14
N GLU A 24 0.09 4.31 -9.91
CA GLU A 24 -0.73 5.46 -9.55
C GLU A 24 -2.20 5.10 -9.89
N PRO A 25 -3.08 5.00 -8.89
CA PRO A 25 -4.47 4.65 -9.08
C PRO A 25 -5.23 5.79 -9.77
N GLU A 26 -6.34 5.45 -10.43
CA GLU A 26 -7.28 6.45 -10.97
C GLU A 26 -8.04 7.16 -9.84
N GLU A 27 -8.65 8.31 -10.15
CA GLU A 27 -9.47 9.05 -9.19
C GLU A 27 -10.59 8.17 -8.62
N GLY A 28 -10.75 8.19 -7.29
CA GLY A 28 -11.69 7.31 -6.59
C GLY A 28 -11.16 5.91 -6.29
N ALA A 29 -9.87 5.65 -6.49
CA ALA A 29 -9.20 4.44 -6.06
C ALA A 29 -7.89 4.75 -5.31
N VAL A 30 -7.48 3.83 -4.44
CA VAL A 30 -6.23 3.90 -3.68
C VAL A 30 -5.49 2.56 -3.75
N LEU A 31 -4.19 2.57 -3.47
CA LEU A 31 -3.40 1.34 -3.40
C LEU A 31 -3.45 0.80 -1.98
N LEU A 32 -3.85 -0.46 -1.82
CA LEU A 32 -3.78 -1.20 -0.57
C LEU A 32 -2.52 -2.06 -0.56
N ILE A 33 -1.67 -1.84 0.44
CA ILE A 33 -0.43 -2.60 0.64
C ILE A 33 -0.65 -3.64 1.73
N THR A 34 -0.39 -4.90 1.41
CA THR A 34 -0.49 -6.00 2.37
C THR A 34 0.80 -6.78 2.47
N LYS A 35 1.02 -7.38 3.65
CA LYS A 35 2.09 -8.34 3.89
C LYS A 35 1.50 -9.70 4.21
N LYS A 36 1.97 -10.73 3.51
CA LYS A 36 1.62 -12.11 3.83
C LYS A 36 2.58 -12.69 4.87
N VAL A 37 2.06 -13.22 5.96
CA VAL A 37 2.81 -13.96 6.98
C VAL A 37 2.14 -15.32 7.17
N GLY A 38 2.77 -16.38 6.64
CA GLY A 38 2.14 -17.70 6.54
C GLY A 38 0.92 -17.66 5.63
N ASN A 39 -0.24 -18.04 6.16
CA ASN A 39 -1.53 -18.02 5.45
C ASN A 39 -2.37 -16.78 5.75
N VAL A 40 -1.85 -15.83 6.53
CA VAL A 40 -2.56 -14.62 6.93
C VAL A 40 -2.00 -13.42 6.17
N GLU A 41 -2.88 -12.54 5.73
CA GLU A 41 -2.54 -11.30 5.05
C GLU A 41 -2.85 -10.13 5.98
N PHE A 42 -1.85 -9.29 6.24
CA PHE A 42 -1.95 -8.13 7.10
C PHE A 42 -1.95 -6.87 6.26
N VAL A 43 -2.92 -5.99 6.48
CA VAL A 43 -2.93 -4.65 5.90
C VAL A 43 -1.81 -3.84 6.54
N MET A 44 -0.91 -3.33 5.71
CA MET A 44 0.14 -2.40 6.15
C MET A 44 -0.34 -0.95 6.10
N GLY A 45 -1.17 -0.62 5.11
CA GLY A 45 -1.72 0.70 4.92
C GLY A 45 -2.20 0.89 3.50
N PHE A 46 -2.58 2.12 3.21
CA PHE A 46 -3.00 2.59 1.91
C PHE A 46 -2.02 3.66 1.45
N CYS A 47 -1.88 3.84 0.15
CA CYS A 47 -1.10 4.93 -0.41
C CYS A 47 -1.72 5.44 -1.71
N VAL A 48 -1.43 6.70 -2.02
CA VAL A 48 -1.84 7.32 -3.29
C VAL A 48 -0.91 6.92 -4.44
N MET A 49 0.31 6.47 -4.14
CA MET A 49 1.26 6.03 -5.14
C MET A 49 2.25 5.01 -4.57
N ALA A 50 2.71 4.10 -5.41
CA ALA A 50 3.81 3.20 -5.11
C ALA A 50 4.82 3.19 -6.25
N LEU A 51 6.10 3.37 -5.92
CA LEU A 51 7.22 3.11 -6.82
C LEU A 51 7.82 1.76 -6.45
N ILE A 52 7.86 0.82 -7.38
CA ILE A 52 8.38 -0.51 -7.14
C ILE A 52 9.64 -0.70 -7.96
N GLU A 53 10.73 -1.00 -7.27
CA GLU A 53 12.01 -1.38 -7.85
C GLU A 53 12.38 -2.79 -7.39
N ARG A 54 13.50 -3.30 -7.91
CA ARG A 54 14.00 -4.64 -7.58
C ARG A 54 14.19 -4.87 -6.09
N TRP A 55 14.57 -3.85 -5.33
CA TRP A 55 14.95 -3.97 -3.93
C TRP A 55 13.84 -3.64 -2.94
N GLY A 56 12.83 -2.89 -3.38
CA GLY A 56 11.80 -2.38 -2.49
C GLY A 56 10.61 -1.74 -3.18
N CYS A 57 9.62 -1.43 -2.36
CA CYS A 57 8.47 -0.62 -2.70
C CYS A 57 8.51 0.67 -1.86
N TYR A 58 8.40 1.81 -2.54
CA TYR A 58 8.31 3.12 -1.94
C TYR A 58 6.88 3.63 -2.05
N CYS A 59 6.18 3.74 -0.91
CA CYS A 59 4.81 4.21 -0.87
C CYS A 59 4.76 5.68 -0.47
N MET A 60 4.06 6.49 -1.29
CA MET A 60 3.91 7.94 -1.08
C MET A 60 2.49 8.28 -0.67
N GLY A 61 2.33 9.32 0.17
CA GLY A 61 1.04 9.72 0.74
C GLY A 61 0.38 8.55 1.44
N VAL A 62 1.10 7.94 2.37
CA VAL A 62 0.66 6.75 3.08
C VAL A 62 -0.32 7.14 4.16
N PHE A 63 -1.40 6.39 4.28
CA PHE A 63 -2.37 6.55 5.34
C PHE A 63 -2.85 5.19 5.81
N VAL A 64 -3.35 5.15 7.04
CA VAL A 64 -3.87 3.96 7.68
C VAL A 64 -5.29 4.19 8.14
N ARG A 65 -6.01 3.10 8.33
CA ARG A 65 -7.32 3.13 8.97
C ARG A 65 -7.14 3.37 10.47
N ALA A 66 -7.63 4.50 10.96
CA ALA A 66 -7.79 4.77 12.38
C ALA A 66 -9.26 4.59 12.76
N SER A 67 -9.52 4.00 13.92
CA SER A 67 -10.85 3.86 14.46
C SER A 67 -10.86 4.35 15.90
N ASP A 68 -12.00 4.88 16.36
CA ASP A 68 -12.16 5.19 17.78
C ASP A 68 -12.14 3.86 18.59
N PRO A 69 -11.80 3.89 19.89
CA PRO A 69 -11.75 2.67 20.70
C PRO A 69 -13.09 1.90 20.76
N ALA A 70 -14.20 2.60 20.51
CA ALA A 70 -15.54 2.02 20.48
C ALA A 70 -15.95 1.48 19.09
N MET A 71 -15.11 1.67 18.06
CA MET A 71 -15.34 1.23 16.68
C MET A 71 -16.60 1.82 16.01
N ASN A 72 -17.09 2.96 16.50
CA ASN A 72 -18.24 3.67 15.94
C ASN A 72 -17.84 4.59 14.78
N HIS A 73 -16.60 5.06 14.78
CA HIS A 73 -16.07 5.96 13.77
C HIS A 73 -14.74 5.43 13.24
N THR A 74 -14.53 5.64 11.95
CA THR A 74 -13.29 5.29 11.26
C THR A 74 -12.93 6.43 10.31
N TRP A 75 -11.65 6.74 10.24
CA TRP A 75 -11.09 7.79 9.39
C TRP A 75 -9.71 7.36 8.87
N ALA A 76 -9.22 8.04 7.84
CA ALA A 76 -7.84 7.92 7.42
C ALA A 76 -6.95 8.76 8.33
N MET A 77 -5.82 8.19 8.75
CA MET A 77 -4.77 8.93 9.44
C MET A 77 -3.51 8.83 8.60
N SER A 78 -2.95 9.97 8.22
CA SER A 78 -1.67 10.00 7.51
C SER A 78 -0.58 9.32 8.34
N ALA A 79 0.28 8.54 7.68
CA ALA A 79 1.53 8.13 8.29
C ALA A 79 2.53 9.29 8.12
N ASP A 80 3.13 9.76 9.21
CA ASP A 80 4.02 10.93 9.24
C ASP A 80 5.25 10.85 8.30
N SER A 81 5.50 9.68 7.70
CA SER A 81 6.61 9.44 6.78
C SER A 81 6.20 8.54 5.62
N GLU A 82 6.81 8.76 4.45
CA GLU A 82 6.78 7.82 3.33
C GLU A 82 7.26 6.44 3.79
N LEU A 83 6.62 5.39 3.29
CA LEU A 83 6.88 4.02 3.74
C LEU A 83 7.78 3.31 2.73
N MET A 84 8.99 2.97 3.15
CA MET A 84 9.90 2.11 2.39
C MET A 84 9.78 0.65 2.83
N ILE A 85 9.48 -0.25 1.89
CA ILE A 85 9.24 -1.66 2.15
C ILE A 85 10.29 -2.51 1.43
N TYR A 86 11.08 -3.26 2.18
CA TYR A 86 12.16 -4.12 1.65
C TYR A 86 11.88 -5.62 1.78
N HIS A 87 10.61 -5.99 1.98
CA HIS A 87 10.17 -7.38 2.12
C HIS A 87 8.94 -7.63 1.27
N GLY A 88 8.59 -8.90 1.04
CA GLY A 88 7.48 -9.24 0.18
C GLY A 88 6.14 -8.63 0.61
N VAL A 89 5.43 -8.05 -0.35
CA VAL A 89 4.10 -7.44 -0.21
C VAL A 89 3.26 -7.67 -1.47
N SER A 90 1.94 -7.65 -1.30
CA SER A 90 1.00 -7.57 -2.41
C SER A 90 0.42 -6.16 -2.48
N VAL A 91 0.28 -5.64 -3.70
CA VAL A 91 -0.36 -4.36 -3.98
C VAL A 91 -1.70 -4.65 -4.64
N TYR A 92 -2.76 -4.09 -4.06
CA TYR A 92 -4.11 -4.17 -4.58
C TYR A 92 -4.61 -2.79 -4.97
N LEU A 93 -5.42 -2.72 -6.02
CA LEU A 93 -6.24 -1.56 -6.31
C LEU A 93 -7.58 -1.72 -5.60
N VAL A 94 -7.96 -0.75 -4.78
CA VAL A 94 -9.24 -0.74 -4.07
C VAL A 94 -9.95 0.58 -4.31
N ALA A 95 -11.29 0.56 -4.27
CA ALA A 95 -12.07 1.79 -4.31
C ALA A 95 -11.75 2.63 -3.07
N GLU A 96 -11.59 3.94 -3.29
CA GLU A 96 -11.48 4.90 -2.21
C GLU A 96 -12.83 5.04 -1.52
N GLU A 97 -12.85 4.82 -0.21
CA GLU A 97 -14.07 4.93 0.60
C GLU A 97 -14.18 6.33 1.20
N GLU A 98 -15.41 6.77 1.48
CA GLU A 98 -15.69 8.13 1.96
C GLU A 98 -14.89 8.48 3.23
N TRP A 99 -14.73 7.52 4.15
CA TRP A 99 -13.97 7.74 5.38
C TRP A 99 -12.48 7.98 5.14
N MET A 100 -11.94 7.62 3.97
CA MET A 100 -10.53 7.84 3.62
C MET A 100 -10.27 9.29 3.20
N ARG A 101 -11.29 10.04 2.78
CA ARG A 101 -11.14 11.39 2.22
C ARG A 101 -10.94 12.49 3.25
N ASN A 102 -11.36 12.24 4.49
CA ASN A 102 -11.71 13.31 5.43
C ASN A 102 -10.52 13.98 6.15
N ASP A 103 -9.27 13.55 5.92
CA ASP A 103 -8.07 14.13 6.57
C ASP A 103 -6.88 14.30 5.58
N HIS A 104 -7.14 14.37 4.27
CA HIS A 104 -6.15 14.73 3.25
C HIS A 104 -6.05 16.25 3.03
#